data_AF-A0A949WEK2-F1
#
_entry.id   AF-A0A949WEK2-F1
#
_cell.length_a   1.000
_cell.length_b   1.000
_cell.length_c   1.000
_cell.angle_alpha   90.00
_cell.angle_beta   90.00
_cell.angle_gamma   90.00
#
_symmetry.space_group_name_H-M   'P 1'
#
loop_
_entity.id
_entity.type
_entity.pdbx_description
1 polymer ?
#
loop_
_entity_poly.entity_id
_entity_poly.type
_entity_poly.pdbx_seq_one_letter_code
_entity_poly.pdbx_strand_id
1 'polypeptide(L)'
;MKTFPLRKSKIFTLFDLLYIKVLSLFLPQYKRIFLANIESFRVRTLISRFFDANIYTFDDGTANITYDSYLYNEPKINKVLRSILFVLRSNLSMEKLKGRILIHFSIYKGKKNIIDNTSYISLMSDYNVKELDKVELNNNMMPIKIFIGQPVYE
;
A
#
# COMPACT_ATOMS: atom_id res chain seq x y z
N MET A 1 15.79 -6.33 -1.62
CA MET A 1 14.97 -5.14 -1.91
C MET A 1 15.28 -4.05 -0.90
N LYS A 2 15.91 -2.93 -1.33
CA LYS A 2 16.25 -1.79 -0.46
C LYS A 2 15.03 -0.85 -0.37
N THR A 3 14.15 -1.04 0.61
CA THR A 3 13.08 -0.07 0.91
C THR A 3 13.53 0.90 1.99
N PHE A 4 14.41 1.82 1.59
CA PHE A 4 14.58 3.12 2.25
C PHE A 4 15.04 4.07 1.14
N PRO A 5 14.27 5.10 0.75
CA PRO A 5 14.82 6.10 -0.13
C PRO A 5 15.88 6.86 0.65
N LEU A 6 17.13 6.68 0.22
CA LEU A 6 18.30 7.49 0.52
C LEU A 6 18.72 7.50 2.00
N ARG A 7 20.02 7.33 2.21
CA ARG A 7 20.73 7.34 3.49
C ARG A 7 20.61 8.72 4.17
N LYS A 8 19.41 9.12 4.62
CA LYS A 8 19.23 10.26 5.52
C LYS A 8 19.81 9.87 6.88
N SER A 9 20.53 10.78 7.53
CA SER A 9 21.10 10.52 8.84
C SER A 9 19.99 10.14 9.84
N LYS A 10 20.35 9.34 10.86
CA LYS A 10 19.41 8.89 11.90
C LYS A 10 18.66 10.06 12.56
N ILE A 11 19.33 11.21 12.66
CA ILE A 11 18.74 12.41 13.27
C ILE A 11 17.67 13.03 12.37
N PHE A 12 17.86 13.00 11.04
CA PHE A 12 16.80 13.41 10.11
C PHE A 12 15.58 12.50 10.20
N THR A 13 15.76 11.18 10.37
CA THR A 13 14.61 10.26 10.56
C THR A 13 13.82 10.60 11.82
N LEU A 14 14.50 10.91 12.93
CA LEU A 14 13.83 11.35 14.16
C LEU A 14 13.03 12.63 13.93
N PHE A 15 13.66 13.66 13.36
CA PHE A 15 12.98 14.94 13.10
C PHE A 15 11.80 14.80 12.15
N ASP A 16 11.92 13.95 11.13
CA ASP A 16 10.85 13.67 10.17
C ASP A 16 9.65 12.97 10.83
N LEU A 17 9.89 11.93 11.65
CA LEU A 17 8.81 11.26 12.39
C LEU A 17 8.21 12.16 13.48
N LEU A 18 9.02 12.98 14.13
CA LEU A 18 8.55 13.97 15.11
C LEU A 18 7.69 15.03 14.43
N TYR A 19 8.12 15.55 13.28
CA TYR A 19 7.36 16.51 12.49
C TYR A 19 5.99 15.95 12.12
N ILE A 20 5.93 14.72 11.60
CA ILE A 20 4.67 14.05 11.28
C ILE A 20 3.79 13.87 12.51
N LYS A 21 4.39 13.48 13.65
CA LYS A 21 3.65 13.33 14.91
C LYS A 21 3.03 14.65 15.35
N VAL A 22 3.81 15.73 15.35
CA VAL A 22 3.35 17.08 15.72
C VAL A 22 2.27 17.56 14.74
N LEU A 23 2.49 17.43 13.44
CA LEU A 23 1.51 17.80 12.42
C LEU A 23 0.20 17.03 12.59
N SER A 24 0.27 15.74 12.92
CA SER A 24 -0.93 14.93 13.18
C SER A 24 -1.79 15.49 14.31
N LEU A 25 -1.19 16.18 15.30
CA LEU A 25 -1.92 16.78 16.42
C LEU A 25 -2.86 17.91 15.97
N PHE A 26 -2.53 18.58 14.87
CA PHE A 26 -3.33 19.68 14.31
C PHE A 26 -4.36 19.19 13.28
N LEU A 27 -4.32 17.91 12.89
CA LEU A 27 -5.33 17.33 12.02
C LEU A 27 -6.63 17.04 12.78
N PRO A 28 -7.79 17.23 12.15
CA PRO A 28 -9.07 16.84 12.72
C PRO A 28 -9.14 15.32 12.88
N GLN A 29 -10.07 14.84 13.71
CA GLN A 29 -10.34 13.42 13.82
C GLN A 29 -11.08 12.91 12.59
N TYR A 30 -10.62 11.80 12.04
CA TYR A 30 -11.23 11.16 10.87
C TYR A 30 -11.93 9.88 11.29
N LYS A 31 -13.16 9.67 10.82
CA LYS A 31 -13.91 8.42 11.05
C LYS A 31 -13.45 7.28 10.16
N ARG A 32 -12.94 7.60 8.95
CA ARG A 32 -12.51 6.63 7.94
C ARG A 32 -11.22 7.10 7.31
N ILE A 33 -10.26 6.19 7.13
CA ILE A 33 -8.98 6.47 6.50
C ILE A 33 -8.70 5.40 5.44
N PHE A 34 -8.31 5.83 4.24
CA PHE A 34 -7.97 4.96 3.12
C PHE A 34 -6.47 5.08 2.82
N LEU A 35 -5.77 3.95 2.69
CA LEU A 35 -4.32 3.95 2.44
C LEU A 35 -3.86 2.78 1.56
N ALA A 36 -2.98 3.06 0.60
CA ALA A 36 -2.26 2.03 -0.16
C ALA A 36 -1.07 1.47 0.62
N ASN A 37 -0.24 2.36 1.19
CA ASN A 37 1.03 1.98 1.80
C ASN A 37 0.92 1.74 3.32
N ILE A 38 1.07 0.48 3.73
CA ILE A 38 1.11 0.06 5.15
C ILE A 38 2.53 -0.12 5.73
N GLU A 39 3.55 -0.19 4.87
CA GLU A 39 4.95 -0.47 5.26
C GLU A 39 5.69 0.79 5.75
N SER A 40 5.27 1.97 5.32
CA SER A 40 5.93 3.22 5.67
C SER A 40 5.80 3.57 7.15
N PHE A 41 6.94 3.74 7.84
CA PHE A 41 6.97 4.25 9.23
C PHE A 41 6.33 5.64 9.36
N ARG A 42 6.37 6.45 8.30
CA ARG A 42 5.72 7.78 8.27
C ARG A 42 4.20 7.62 8.36
N VAL A 43 3.64 6.76 7.52
CA VAL A 43 2.20 6.47 7.51
C VAL A 43 1.79 5.88 8.85
N ARG A 44 2.50 4.86 9.35
CA ARG A 44 2.19 4.27 10.66
C ARG A 44 2.28 5.26 11.82
N THR A 45 3.22 6.20 11.77
CA THR A 45 3.34 7.28 12.75
C THR A 45 2.13 8.21 12.70
N LEU A 46 1.70 8.62 11.52
CA LEU A 46 0.50 9.44 11.33
C LEU A 46 -0.76 8.71 11.82
N ILE A 47 -0.95 7.45 11.40
CA ILE A 47 -2.11 6.62 11.73
C ILE A 47 -2.18 6.25 13.21
N SER A 48 -1.04 6.23 13.91
CA SER A 48 -1.00 5.93 15.35
C SER A 48 -1.85 6.85 16.22
N ARG A 49 -2.14 8.08 15.74
CA ARG A 49 -3.01 9.03 16.45
C ARG A 49 -4.49 8.72 16.28
N PHE A 50 -4.89 8.15 15.16
CA PHE A 50 -6.29 7.93 14.81
C PHE A 50 -6.72 6.53 15.22
N PHE A 51 -6.77 6.26 16.54
CA PHE A 51 -7.04 4.93 17.07
C PHE A 51 -8.50 4.48 16.84
N ASP A 52 -9.46 5.41 16.90
CA ASP A 52 -10.89 5.15 16.66
C ASP A 52 -11.30 5.16 15.18
N ALA A 53 -10.38 5.48 14.27
CA ALA A 53 -10.70 5.55 12.85
C ALA A 53 -10.82 4.15 12.24
N ASN A 54 -11.83 3.96 11.40
CA ASN A 54 -11.96 2.80 10.55
C ASN A 54 -10.92 2.85 9.43
N ILE A 55 -10.09 1.82 9.33
CA ILE A 55 -9.01 1.76 8.34
C ILE A 55 -9.43 0.88 7.17
N TYR A 56 -9.30 1.44 5.97
CA TYR A 56 -9.49 0.78 4.70
C TYR A 56 -8.18 0.83 3.92
N THR A 57 -7.89 -0.21 3.16
CA THR A 57 -6.70 -0.25 2.30
C THR A 57 -7.06 -0.61 0.89
N PHE A 58 -6.14 -0.37 -0.04
CA PHE A 58 -6.29 -0.76 -1.44
C PHE A 58 -4.95 -1.19 -2.02
N ASP A 59 -4.97 -1.93 -3.13
CA ASP A 59 -3.75 -2.38 -3.80
C ASP A 59 -2.87 -1.20 -4.23
N ASP A 60 -1.58 -1.22 -3.85
CA ASP A 60 -0.55 -0.30 -4.37
C ASP A 60 0.12 -0.86 -5.64
N GLY A 61 -0.02 -2.17 -5.84
CA GLY A 61 0.48 -2.89 -6.99
C GLY A 61 0.54 -4.40 -6.71
N THR A 62 1.37 -5.10 -7.47
CA THR A 62 1.44 -6.57 -7.42
C THR A 62 1.99 -7.11 -6.11
N ALA A 63 2.75 -6.32 -5.34
CA ALA A 63 3.31 -6.73 -4.05
C ALA A 63 2.23 -7.25 -3.07
N ASN A 64 0.99 -6.76 -3.20
CA ASN A 64 -0.17 -7.18 -2.43
C ASN A 64 -0.53 -8.67 -2.62
N ILE A 65 -0.35 -9.21 -3.83
CA ILE A 65 -0.65 -10.60 -4.20
C ILE A 65 0.60 -11.47 -4.36
N THR A 66 1.78 -10.88 -4.19
CA THR A 66 3.07 -11.58 -4.15
C THR A 66 3.36 -11.98 -2.70
N TYR A 67 3.15 -13.25 -2.35
CA TYR A 67 3.14 -13.71 -0.95
C TYR A 67 4.51 -13.72 -0.25
N ASP A 68 5.59 -13.63 -1.01
CA ASP A 68 6.97 -13.45 -0.55
C ASP A 68 7.40 -11.97 -0.54
N SER A 69 6.47 -11.03 -0.79
CA SER A 69 6.77 -9.61 -0.80
C SER A 69 7.05 -9.05 0.60
N TYR A 70 7.60 -7.85 0.62
CA TYR A 70 7.85 -7.08 1.84
C TYR A 70 6.59 -6.76 2.64
N LEU A 71 5.39 -6.84 2.03
CA LEU A 71 4.13 -6.60 2.71
C LEU A 71 3.72 -7.75 3.63
N TYR A 72 4.30 -8.95 3.48
CA TYR A 72 3.99 -10.12 4.31
C TYR A 72 4.95 -10.30 5.49
N ASN A 73 6.01 -9.50 5.57
CA ASN A 73 7.05 -9.60 6.58
C ASN A 73 7.25 -8.28 7.32
N GLU A 74 7.41 -8.32 8.64
CA GLU A 74 7.75 -7.11 9.40
C GLU A 74 9.12 -6.56 8.97
N PRO A 75 9.22 -5.24 8.67
CA PRO A 75 10.49 -4.64 8.32
C PRO A 75 11.49 -4.77 9.47
N LYS A 76 12.75 -5.11 9.16
CA LYS A 76 13.82 -5.17 10.15
C LYS A 76 14.13 -3.77 10.70
N ILE A 77 13.93 -3.58 12.01
CA ILE A 77 14.15 -2.31 12.70
C ILE A 77 15.43 -2.37 13.52
N ASN A 78 16.35 -1.43 13.32
CA ASN A 78 17.54 -1.31 14.16
C ASN A 78 17.20 -0.73 15.55
N LYS A 79 18.11 -0.91 16.53
CA LYS A 79 17.89 -0.46 17.93
C LYS A 79 17.57 1.04 18.04
N VAL A 80 18.19 1.88 17.21
CA VAL A 80 17.97 3.34 17.24
C VAL A 80 16.56 3.69 16.79
N LEU A 81 16.11 3.17 15.65
CA LEU A 81 14.75 3.41 15.15
C LEU A 81 13.70 2.86 16.11
N ARG A 82 13.97 1.72 16.75
CA ARG A 82 13.11 1.18 17.81
C ARG A 82 12.98 2.17 18.98
N SER A 83 14.08 2.75 19.46
CA SER A 83 14.04 3.78 20.51
C SER A 83 13.28 5.03 20.06
N ILE A 84 13.48 5.50 18.83
CA ILE A 84 12.74 6.65 18.27
C ILE A 84 11.22 6.37 18.28
N LEU A 85 10.79 5.24 17.75
CA LEU A 85 9.37 4.87 17.70
C LEU A 85 8.76 4.69 19.09
N PHE A 86 9.55 4.21 20.05
CA PHE A 86 9.16 4.10 21.44
C PHE A 86 8.92 5.47 22.07
N VAL A 87 9.87 6.40 21.95
CA VAL A 87 9.76 7.78 22.47
C VAL A 87 8.57 8.50 21.85
N LEU A 88 8.32 8.33 20.56
CA LEU A 88 7.20 8.95 19.86
C LEU A 88 5.84 8.28 20.14
N ARG A 89 5.82 7.18 20.91
CA ARG A 89 4.64 6.32 21.11
C ARG A 89 3.96 5.98 19.78
N SER A 90 4.76 5.64 18.78
CA SER A 90 4.36 5.37 17.40
C SER A 90 4.73 3.93 17.00
N ASN A 91 4.66 3.01 17.96
CA ASN A 91 5.01 1.59 17.84
C ASN A 91 3.94 0.75 17.15
N LEU A 92 3.19 1.34 16.22
CA LEU A 92 2.26 0.60 15.36
C LEU A 92 3.11 -0.24 14.39
N SER A 93 3.11 -1.56 14.60
CA SER A 93 3.72 -2.52 13.66
C SER A 93 2.82 -2.68 12.43
N MET A 94 3.36 -3.29 11.37
CA MET A 94 2.57 -3.58 10.18
C MET A 94 1.48 -4.61 10.49
N GLU A 95 1.78 -5.61 11.32
CA GLU A 95 0.86 -6.64 11.82
C GLU A 95 -0.29 -6.01 12.62
N LYS A 96 0.02 -5.10 13.55
CA LYS A 96 -1.01 -4.37 14.31
C LYS A 96 -1.86 -3.49 13.40
N LEU A 97 -1.26 -2.86 12.39
CA LEU A 97 -2.02 -2.08 11.40
C LEU A 97 -2.93 -3.00 10.60
N LYS A 98 -2.45 -4.16 10.12
CA LYS A 98 -3.26 -5.15 9.40
C LYS A 98 -4.45 -5.63 10.21
N GLY A 99 -4.27 -5.90 11.50
CA GLY A 99 -5.36 -6.27 12.41
C GLY A 99 -6.41 -5.18 12.62
N ARG A 100 -6.11 -3.92 12.26
CA ARG A 100 -7.07 -2.79 12.31
C ARG A 100 -7.74 -2.51 10.97
N ILE A 101 -7.30 -3.12 9.88
CA ILE A 101 -7.91 -2.92 8.56
C ILE A 101 -9.27 -3.63 8.56
N LEU A 102 -10.32 -2.88 8.27
CA LEU A 102 -11.65 -3.44 8.12
C LEU A 102 -11.80 -4.17 6.79
N ILE A 103 -11.47 -3.50 5.68
CA ILE A 103 -11.59 -4.04 4.32
C ILE A 103 -10.35 -3.62 3.52
N HIS A 104 -9.85 -4.56 2.71
CA HIS A 104 -8.86 -4.29 1.68
C HIS A 104 -9.50 -4.36 0.28
N PHE A 105 -9.55 -3.24 -0.41
CA PHE A 105 -10.08 -3.17 -1.78
C PHE A 105 -9.03 -3.66 -2.77
N SER A 106 -9.32 -4.76 -3.46
CA SER A 106 -8.38 -5.38 -4.39
C SER A 106 -8.85 -5.32 -5.82
N ILE A 107 -7.92 -5.05 -6.73
CA ILE A 107 -8.13 -5.11 -8.18
C ILE A 107 -7.87 -6.52 -8.74
N TYR A 108 -7.36 -7.43 -7.91
CA TYR A 108 -7.02 -8.80 -8.26
C TYR A 108 -8.11 -9.78 -7.86
N LYS A 109 -9.06 -10.02 -8.76
CA LYS A 109 -10.20 -10.91 -8.52
C LYS A 109 -9.76 -12.31 -8.07
N GLY A 110 -10.28 -12.77 -6.92
CA GLY A 110 -10.06 -14.13 -6.41
C GLY A 110 -8.65 -14.43 -5.91
N LYS A 111 -7.79 -13.42 -5.72
CA LYS A 111 -6.45 -13.60 -5.16
C LYS A 111 -6.45 -13.33 -3.66
N LYS A 112 -5.67 -14.10 -2.90
CA LYS A 112 -5.36 -13.77 -1.50
C LYS A 112 -4.56 -12.48 -1.47
N ASN A 113 -4.72 -11.69 -0.42
CA ASN A 113 -4.07 -10.41 -0.26
C ASN A 113 -3.52 -10.25 1.18
N ILE A 114 -3.03 -9.06 1.53
CA ILE A 114 -2.35 -8.75 2.80
C ILE A 114 -3.19 -9.00 4.05
N ILE A 115 -4.52 -9.05 3.90
CA ILE A 115 -5.51 -9.52 4.86
C ILE A 115 -6.57 -10.35 4.12
N ASP A 116 -7.34 -11.17 4.83
CA ASP A 116 -8.34 -12.05 4.22
C ASP A 116 -9.62 -11.30 3.82
N ASN A 117 -10.05 -10.29 4.59
CA ASN A 117 -11.26 -9.52 4.29
C ASN A 117 -11.03 -8.54 3.14
N THR A 118 -11.22 -9.02 1.91
CA THR A 118 -11.01 -8.26 0.68
C THR A 118 -12.32 -7.97 -0.05
N SER A 119 -12.39 -6.83 -0.73
CA SER A 119 -13.49 -6.47 -1.63
C SER A 119 -12.94 -6.22 -3.02
N TYR A 120 -13.41 -6.97 -4.02
CA TYR A 120 -12.98 -6.77 -5.40
C TYR A 120 -13.52 -5.43 -5.95
N ILE A 121 -12.65 -4.67 -6.62
CA ILE A 121 -13.00 -3.49 -7.43
C ILE A 121 -12.44 -3.69 -8.83
N SER A 122 -13.31 -3.63 -9.84
CA SER A 122 -12.84 -3.57 -11.22
C SER A 122 -12.39 -2.15 -11.56
N LEU A 123 -11.13 -1.98 -11.98
CA LEU A 123 -10.63 -0.69 -12.49
C LEU A 123 -11.11 -0.40 -13.91
N MET A 124 -11.23 -1.45 -14.71
CA MET A 124 -11.84 -1.34 -16.01
C MET A 124 -13.34 -1.42 -15.80
N SER A 125 -14.09 -0.41 -16.25
CA SER A 125 -15.50 -0.63 -16.53
C SER A 125 -15.62 -1.87 -17.40
N ASP A 126 -16.68 -2.63 -17.25
CA ASP A 126 -17.11 -3.59 -18.27
C ASP A 126 -17.43 -2.77 -19.53
N TYR A 127 -16.40 -2.25 -20.21
CA TYR A 127 -16.50 -1.79 -21.59
C TYR A 127 -17.21 -2.94 -22.28
N ASN A 128 -18.37 -2.63 -22.87
CA ASN A 128 -19.26 -3.60 -23.48
C ASN A 128 -18.41 -4.61 -24.25
N VAL A 129 -18.10 -5.76 -23.64
CA VAL A 129 -17.39 -6.85 -24.30
C VAL A 129 -18.20 -7.27 -25.53
N LYS A 130 -19.51 -7.00 -25.48
CA LYS A 130 -20.46 -7.04 -26.60
C LYS A 130 -20.12 -6.18 -27.83
N GLU A 131 -19.28 -5.14 -27.74
CA GLU A 131 -18.77 -4.42 -28.91
C GLU A 131 -17.52 -5.07 -29.49
N LEU A 132 -16.67 -5.68 -28.66
CA LEU A 132 -15.51 -6.47 -29.10
C LEU A 132 -15.95 -7.79 -29.74
N ASP A 133 -16.98 -8.45 -29.19
CA ASP A 133 -17.58 -9.67 -29.75
C ASP A 133 -18.33 -9.42 -31.09
N LYS A 134 -18.67 -8.15 -31.38
CA LYS A 134 -19.28 -7.72 -32.65
C LYS A 134 -18.28 -7.31 -33.72
N VAL A 135 -17.00 -7.14 -33.35
CA VAL A 135 -15.95 -7.10 -34.35
C VAL A 135 -15.82 -8.55 -34.82
N GLU A 136 -16.56 -8.90 -35.89
CA GLU A 136 -16.28 -10.12 -36.64
C GLU A 136 -14.77 -10.12 -36.89
N LEU A 137 -14.09 -11.10 -36.28
CA LEU A 137 -12.70 -11.39 -36.56
C LEU A 137 -12.65 -11.80 -38.03
N ASN A 138 -12.55 -10.81 -38.90
CA ASN A 138 -12.32 -11.03 -40.31
C ASN A 138 -10.99 -11.77 -40.37
N ASN A 139 -10.99 -13.02 -40.84
CA ASN A 139 -9.81 -13.89 -40.84
C ASN A 139 -8.62 -13.30 -41.64
N ASN A 140 -8.83 -12.15 -42.29
CA ASN A 140 -7.83 -11.34 -42.98
C ASN A 140 -7.20 -10.21 -42.13
N MET A 141 -7.58 -10.03 -40.85
CA MET A 141 -6.93 -9.05 -39.97
C MET A 141 -5.53 -9.51 -39.59
N MET A 142 -4.53 -8.68 -39.86
CA MET A 142 -3.16 -8.96 -39.43
C MET A 142 -3.04 -8.88 -37.90
N PRO A 143 -2.28 -9.79 -37.26
CA PRO A 143 -2.09 -9.76 -35.82
C PRO A 143 -1.32 -8.51 -35.38
N ILE A 144 -1.89 -7.76 -34.43
CA ILE A 144 -1.20 -6.63 -33.79
C ILE A 144 -0.36 -7.18 -32.64
N LYS A 145 0.97 -7.02 -32.71
CA LYS A 145 1.89 -7.36 -31.63
C LYS A 145 2.24 -6.09 -30.85
N ILE A 146 1.84 -6.04 -29.59
CA ILE A 146 2.13 -4.92 -28.68
C ILE A 146 3.15 -5.41 -27.66
N PHE A 147 4.29 -4.74 -27.60
CA PHE A 147 5.29 -4.96 -26.56
C PHE A 147 5.02 -3.99 -25.40
N ILE A 148 4.87 -4.51 -24.18
CA ILE A 148 4.81 -3.69 -22.98
C ILE A 148 6.26 -3.43 -22.56
N GLY A 149 6.74 -2.22 -22.80
CA GLY A 149 8.12 -1.81 -22.48
C GLY A 149 8.46 -1.98 -21.00
N GLN A 150 9.73 -2.27 -20.72
CA GLN A 150 10.24 -2.30 -19.35
C GLN A 150 10.72 -0.91 -18.91
N PRO A 151 10.47 -0.50 -17.66
CA PRO A 151 10.93 0.78 -17.14
C PRO A 151 12.42 0.76 -16.71
N VAL A 152 13.11 -0.36 -16.87
CA VAL A 152 14.51 -0.54 -16.50
C VAL A 152 15.38 -0.52 -17.75
N TYR A 153 16.38 0.35 -17.75
CA TYR A 153 17.45 0.36 -18.75
C TYR A 153 18.58 -0.53 -18.25
N GLU A 154 19.04 -1.47 -19.09
CA GLU A 154 20.23 -2.31 -18.84
C GLU A 154 21.52 -1.55 -19.15
#